data_AF-A0A2V1AEG1-F1
#
_entry.id   AF-A0A2V1AEG1-F1
#
_cell.length_a   1.000
_cell.length_b   1.000
_cell.length_c   1.000
_cell.angle_alpha   90.00
_cell.angle_beta   90.00
_cell.angle_gamma   90.00
#
_symmetry.space_group_name_H-M   'P 1'
#
loop_
_entity.id
_entity.type
_entity.pdbx_description
1 polymer ?
#
loop_
_entity_poly.entity_id
_entity_poly.type
_entity_poly.pdbx_seq_one_letter_code
_entity_poly.pdbx_strand_id
1 'polypeptide(L)'
;MSSNLSHLRTGQLIKDPQSSSAWQASLYELETLLRTIPRLQSEKYSEIWLQVAHLLVQKFPYLSCWIQDISHNRLNDEVLSNDKIILCGLNYLDYDILMWISYLRSQLLHSQHNHNYILELFEEARYKVGMSYYSSELHQLYITFLQQTYSDAGEFVTKVQSLNAQCAMAPHYNHAIFQSNLRSHFPSKGSTKELLLNHNHYDTISNQKLLNSLIFPFERDLVNFTGSSNNQGLALWLRYLESSKNTFGPVFVIPLFERALISTEYSLKIVDEYVEYTVSLKLLQRARSILKRALHRTRVSCHAQFLLQLVKLEVFDENYLKARDYLAQAISCNTSASKTLHELLLALEELYSCK
;
A
#
# COMPACT_ATOMS: atom_id res chain seq x y z
N MET A 1 -29.97 1.73 -29.92
CA MET A 1 -28.72 1.80 -29.13
C MET A 1 -28.84 1.21 -27.72
N SER A 2 -30.04 1.09 -27.14
CA SER A 2 -30.27 0.41 -25.85
C SER A 2 -30.18 -1.12 -25.87
N SER A 3 -30.20 -1.76 -27.06
CA SER A 3 -30.24 -3.23 -27.20
C SER A 3 -28.90 -3.94 -27.11
N ASN A 4 -27.76 -3.25 -27.22
CA ASN A 4 -26.45 -3.90 -27.19
C ASN A 4 -25.81 -3.92 -25.79
N LEU A 5 -26.32 -3.12 -24.85
CA LEU A 5 -25.85 -3.10 -23.46
C LEU A 5 -26.62 -4.08 -22.55
N SER A 6 -27.76 -4.62 -22.99
CA SER A 6 -28.56 -5.58 -22.22
C SER A 6 -27.91 -6.95 -22.06
N HIS A 7 -26.80 -7.22 -22.76
CA HIS A 7 -26.04 -8.47 -22.67
C HIS A 7 -24.87 -8.40 -21.69
N LEU A 8 -24.47 -7.22 -21.23
CA LEU A 8 -23.47 -7.10 -20.18
C LEU A 8 -24.01 -7.70 -18.89
N ARG A 9 -23.20 -8.45 -18.15
CA ARG A 9 -23.52 -9.03 -16.83
C ARG A 9 -23.77 -7.99 -15.73
N THR A 10 -24.13 -6.76 -16.09
CA THR A 10 -24.61 -5.69 -15.20
C THR A 10 -25.72 -6.17 -14.25
N GLY A 11 -26.52 -7.17 -14.66
CA GLY A 11 -27.49 -7.82 -13.78
C GLY A 11 -26.89 -8.45 -12.51
N GLN A 12 -25.64 -8.90 -12.54
CA GLN A 12 -24.94 -9.40 -11.34
C GLN A 12 -24.48 -8.25 -10.44
N LEU A 13 -23.98 -7.15 -11.01
CA LEU A 13 -23.64 -5.94 -10.26
C LEU A 13 -24.85 -5.29 -9.59
N ILE A 14 -26.01 -5.31 -10.24
CA ILE A 14 -27.26 -4.81 -9.66
C ILE A 14 -27.72 -5.69 -8.48
N LYS A 15 -27.54 -7.01 -8.59
CA LYS A 15 -27.92 -7.97 -7.54
C LYS A 15 -26.98 -7.93 -6.34
N ASP A 16 -25.68 -7.85 -6.59
CA ASP A 16 -24.66 -7.77 -5.56
C ASP A 16 -23.59 -6.72 -5.93
N PRO A 17 -23.83 -5.45 -5.58
CA PRO A 17 -22.87 -4.40 -5.86
C PRO A 17 -21.58 -4.57 -5.04
N GLN A 18 -21.52 -5.43 -4.02
CA GLN A 18 -20.35 -5.66 -3.18
C GLN A 18 -19.44 -6.79 -3.69
N SER A 19 -19.84 -7.48 -4.76
CA SER A 19 -19.04 -8.55 -5.36
C SER A 19 -17.91 -7.99 -6.22
N SER A 20 -16.67 -8.02 -5.73
CA SER A 20 -15.48 -7.60 -6.49
C SER A 20 -15.34 -8.37 -7.82
N SER A 21 -15.68 -9.66 -7.84
CA SER A 21 -15.63 -10.48 -9.05
C SER A 21 -16.67 -10.06 -10.10
N ALA A 22 -17.86 -9.60 -9.69
CA ALA A 22 -18.85 -9.05 -10.61
C ALA A 22 -18.38 -7.74 -11.26
N TRP A 23 -17.68 -6.90 -10.50
CA TRP A 23 -17.05 -5.68 -11.04
C TRP A 23 -15.94 -5.99 -12.04
N GLN A 24 -15.03 -6.89 -11.68
CA GLN A 24 -13.95 -7.34 -12.57
C GLN A 24 -14.51 -7.93 -13.87
N ALA A 25 -15.49 -8.83 -13.77
CA ALA A 25 -16.13 -9.44 -14.95
C ALA A 25 -16.76 -8.37 -15.87
N SER A 26 -17.43 -7.38 -15.29
CA SER A 26 -18.06 -6.30 -16.07
C SER A 26 -17.01 -5.45 -16.83
N LEU A 27 -15.84 -5.24 -16.24
CA LEU A 27 -14.75 -4.50 -16.90
C LEU A 27 -14.08 -5.32 -18.00
N TYR A 28 -13.88 -6.62 -17.81
CA TYR A 28 -13.40 -7.50 -18.87
C TYR A 28 -14.38 -7.57 -20.05
N GLU A 29 -15.69 -7.58 -19.78
CA GLU A 29 -16.71 -7.53 -20.83
C GLU A 29 -16.65 -6.21 -21.59
N LEU A 30 -16.58 -5.07 -20.89
CA LEU A 30 -16.41 -3.75 -21.50
C LEU A 30 -15.13 -3.65 -22.33
N GLU A 31 -14.03 -4.21 -21.84
CA GLU A 31 -12.76 -4.26 -22.57
C GLU A 31 -12.87 -5.09 -23.85
N THR A 32 -13.52 -6.26 -23.77
CA THR A 32 -13.77 -7.12 -24.93
C THR A 32 -14.63 -6.41 -25.98
N LEU A 33 -15.65 -5.66 -25.55
CA LEU A 33 -16.45 -4.81 -26.44
C LEU A 33 -15.60 -3.72 -27.09
N LEU A 34 -14.75 -3.04 -26.32
CA LEU A 34 -13.87 -1.99 -26.84
C LEU A 34 -12.92 -2.48 -27.94
N ARG A 35 -12.48 -3.74 -27.87
CA ARG A 35 -11.63 -4.36 -28.90
C ARG A 35 -12.38 -4.70 -30.20
N THR A 36 -13.71 -4.81 -30.15
CA THR A 36 -14.55 -5.26 -31.28
C THR A 36 -15.30 -4.13 -31.99
N ILE A 37 -15.43 -2.96 -31.35
CA ILE A 37 -16.18 -1.81 -31.87
C ILE A 37 -15.28 -0.91 -32.76
N PRO A 38 -15.79 -0.31 -33.86
CA PRO A 38 -15.04 0.65 -34.67
C PRO A 38 -14.56 1.88 -33.88
N ARG A 39 -13.36 2.41 -34.21
CA ARG A 39 -12.70 3.56 -33.53
C ARG A 39 -13.59 4.78 -33.26
N LEU A 40 -14.52 5.12 -34.14
CA LEU A 40 -15.41 6.29 -33.94
C LEU A 40 -16.39 6.15 -32.78
N GLN A 41 -16.68 4.93 -32.31
CA GLN A 41 -17.49 4.69 -31.12
C GLN A 41 -16.63 4.39 -29.89
N SER A 42 -15.31 4.17 -30.05
CA SER A 42 -14.45 3.73 -28.95
C SER A 42 -14.24 4.79 -27.88
N GLU A 43 -14.27 6.08 -28.21
CA GLU A 43 -14.09 7.17 -27.22
C GLU A 43 -15.13 7.11 -26.10
N LYS A 44 -16.41 7.01 -26.45
CA LYS A 44 -17.50 6.94 -25.46
C LYS A 44 -17.41 5.70 -24.57
N TYR A 45 -17.09 4.54 -25.14
CA TYR A 45 -16.93 3.32 -24.37
C TYR A 45 -15.66 3.32 -23.53
N SER A 46 -14.59 3.97 -23.99
CA SER A 46 -13.36 4.18 -23.21
C SER A 46 -13.64 5.06 -22.01
N GLU A 47 -14.42 6.13 -22.16
CA GLU A 47 -14.84 6.97 -21.04
C GLU A 47 -15.67 6.18 -20.01
N ILE A 48 -16.65 5.39 -20.47
CA ILE A 48 -17.46 4.54 -19.58
C ILE A 48 -16.57 3.53 -18.85
N TRP A 49 -15.66 2.87 -19.57
CA TRP A 49 -14.74 1.92 -18.97
C TRP A 49 -13.84 2.58 -17.91
N LEU A 50 -13.33 3.78 -18.17
CA LEU A 50 -12.53 4.55 -17.20
C LEU A 50 -13.34 4.90 -15.96
N GLN A 51 -14.60 5.32 -16.12
CA GLN A 51 -15.49 5.60 -14.99
C GLN A 51 -15.74 4.34 -14.15
N VAL A 52 -16.00 3.20 -14.79
CA VAL A 52 -16.22 1.93 -14.10
C VAL A 52 -14.94 1.44 -13.40
N ALA A 53 -13.78 1.57 -14.04
CA ALA A 53 -12.48 1.24 -13.45
C ALA A 53 -12.22 2.12 -12.22
N HIS A 54 -12.47 3.43 -12.33
CA HIS A 54 -12.31 4.37 -11.23
C HIS A 54 -13.21 4.02 -10.04
N LEU A 55 -14.49 3.70 -10.28
CA LEU A 55 -15.42 3.28 -9.24
C LEU A 55 -15.00 1.96 -8.59
N LEU A 56 -14.52 0.99 -9.38
CA LEU A 56 -14.01 -0.27 -8.85
C LEU A 56 -12.79 -0.05 -7.95
N VAL A 57 -11.84 0.80 -8.34
CA VAL A 57 -10.67 1.13 -7.51
C VAL A 57 -11.07 1.82 -6.21
N GLN A 58 -12.01 2.77 -6.26
CA GLN A 58 -12.52 3.41 -5.04
C GLN A 58 -13.18 2.39 -4.11
N LYS A 59 -13.96 1.47 -4.68
CA LYS A 59 -14.73 0.49 -3.92
C LYS A 59 -13.89 -0.70 -3.42
N PHE A 60 -12.90 -1.12 -4.19
CA PHE A 60 -12.03 -2.27 -3.91
C PHE A 60 -10.57 -1.92 -4.23
N PRO A 61 -9.96 -1.02 -3.44
CA PRO A 61 -8.61 -0.52 -3.74
C PRO A 61 -7.56 -1.62 -3.71
N TYR A 62 -7.77 -2.68 -2.92
CA TYR A 62 -6.86 -3.81 -2.72
C TYR A 62 -6.70 -4.75 -3.92
N LEU A 63 -7.41 -4.51 -5.02
CA LEU A 63 -7.21 -5.23 -6.26
C LEU A 63 -5.95 -4.72 -7.00
N SER A 64 -4.82 -4.54 -6.30
CA SER A 64 -3.62 -3.90 -6.85
C SER A 64 -3.09 -4.63 -8.08
N CYS A 65 -3.03 -5.96 -8.06
CA CYS A 65 -2.67 -6.76 -9.24
C CYS A 65 -3.58 -6.48 -10.44
N TRP A 66 -4.87 -6.27 -10.21
CA TRP A 66 -5.83 -5.99 -11.26
C TRP A 66 -5.73 -4.55 -11.78
N ILE A 67 -5.44 -3.59 -10.89
CA ILE A 67 -5.12 -2.21 -11.28
C ILE A 67 -3.85 -2.19 -12.14
N GLN A 68 -2.85 -3.00 -11.78
CA GLN A 68 -1.66 -3.16 -12.60
C GLN A 68 -1.99 -3.75 -13.98
N ASP A 69 -2.75 -4.85 -14.03
CA ASP A 69 -3.13 -5.51 -15.28
C ASP A 69 -3.84 -4.55 -16.24
N ILE A 70 -4.77 -3.75 -15.72
CA ILE A 70 -5.44 -2.67 -16.47
C ILE A 70 -4.47 -1.65 -16.98
N SER A 71 -3.65 -1.13 -16.07
CA SER A 71 -2.73 -0.07 -16.42
C SER A 71 -1.74 -0.55 -17.48
N HIS A 72 -1.32 -1.82 -17.43
CA HIS A 72 -0.35 -2.39 -18.35
C HIS A 72 -0.94 -2.74 -19.72
N ASN A 73 -2.11 -3.38 -19.75
CA ASN A 73 -2.72 -3.89 -20.99
C ASN A 73 -3.26 -2.79 -21.92
N ARG A 74 -3.39 -1.54 -21.43
CA ARG A 74 -3.85 -0.38 -22.22
C ARG A 74 -2.80 0.69 -22.49
N LEU A 75 -1.53 0.46 -22.14
CA LEU A 75 -0.43 1.42 -22.39
C LEU A 75 -0.21 1.77 -23.88
N ASN A 76 -0.84 1.05 -24.81
CA ASN A 76 -0.57 1.22 -26.23
C ASN A 76 -1.38 2.33 -26.92
N ASP A 77 -2.49 2.83 -26.36
CA ASP A 77 -3.37 3.76 -27.11
C ASP A 77 -3.77 5.09 -26.40
N GLU A 78 -3.85 5.21 -25.06
CA GLU A 78 -4.21 6.48 -24.39
C GLU A 78 -3.56 6.69 -23.00
N VAL A 79 -2.36 7.28 -23.01
CA VAL A 79 -1.46 7.54 -21.86
C VAL A 79 -2.13 8.25 -20.67
N LEU A 80 -2.88 9.33 -20.91
CA LEU A 80 -3.40 10.22 -19.86
C LEU A 80 -4.48 9.58 -18.98
N SER A 81 -5.09 8.49 -19.44
CA SER A 81 -6.21 7.87 -18.76
C SER A 81 -5.78 6.87 -17.68
N ASN A 82 -4.63 6.21 -17.87
CA ASN A 82 -4.08 5.21 -16.94
C ASN A 82 -3.47 5.84 -15.68
N ASP A 83 -2.81 7.00 -15.81
CA ASP A 83 -2.21 7.71 -14.68
C ASP A 83 -3.24 8.09 -13.61
N LYS A 84 -4.45 8.48 -14.03
CA LYS A 84 -5.55 8.81 -13.09
C LYS A 84 -6.00 7.60 -12.28
N ILE A 85 -6.05 6.43 -12.90
CA ILE A 85 -6.42 5.18 -12.21
C ILE A 85 -5.34 4.80 -11.22
N ILE A 86 -4.06 4.87 -11.64
CA ILE A 86 -2.92 4.54 -10.76
C ILE A 86 -2.87 5.51 -9.58
N LEU A 87 -2.98 6.83 -9.82
CA LEU A 87 -3.00 7.84 -8.77
C LEU A 87 -4.18 7.66 -7.82
N CYS A 88 -5.37 7.31 -8.35
CA CYS A 88 -6.52 6.98 -7.49
C CYS A 88 -6.20 5.76 -6.61
N GLY A 89 -5.60 4.71 -7.17
CA GLY A 89 -5.18 3.56 -6.38
C GLY A 89 -4.13 3.90 -5.33
N LEU A 90 -3.12 4.71 -5.67
CA LEU A 90 -2.10 5.18 -4.72
C LEU A 90 -2.68 6.03 -3.58
N ASN A 91 -3.81 6.73 -3.78
CA ASN A 91 -4.47 7.43 -2.68
C ASN A 91 -5.03 6.49 -1.60
N TYR A 92 -5.32 5.23 -1.95
CA TYR A 92 -5.83 4.22 -1.01
C TYR A 92 -4.76 3.20 -0.60
N LEU A 93 -3.78 2.95 -1.48
CA LEU A 93 -2.73 1.96 -1.35
C LEU A 93 -1.34 2.59 -1.48
N ASP A 94 -1.09 3.65 -0.70
CA ASP A 94 0.18 4.39 -0.76
C ASP A 94 1.39 3.57 -0.26
N TYR A 95 1.16 2.40 0.34
CA TYR A 95 2.19 1.44 0.76
C TYR A 95 2.21 0.16 -0.10
N ASP A 96 1.50 0.13 -1.23
CA ASP A 96 1.56 -1.00 -2.15
C ASP A 96 2.72 -0.84 -3.14
N ILE A 97 3.71 -1.73 -3.04
CA ILE A 97 4.93 -1.70 -3.85
C ILE A 97 4.66 -1.87 -5.34
N LEU A 98 3.65 -2.67 -5.68
CA LEU A 98 3.27 -2.99 -7.04
C LEU A 98 2.66 -1.75 -7.73
N MET A 99 1.80 -1.02 -7.03
CA MET A 99 1.24 0.25 -7.49
C MET A 99 2.32 1.30 -7.77
N TRP A 100 3.29 1.45 -6.87
CA TRP A 100 4.40 2.38 -7.07
C TRP A 100 5.28 2.02 -8.26
N ILE A 101 5.63 0.74 -8.44
CA ILE A 101 6.43 0.29 -9.59
C ILE A 101 5.69 0.57 -10.89
N SER A 102 4.39 0.27 -10.97
CA SER A 102 3.57 0.56 -12.16
C SER A 102 3.48 2.05 -12.44
N TYR A 103 3.31 2.87 -11.39
CA TYR A 103 3.27 4.32 -11.53
C TYR A 103 4.59 4.87 -12.09
N LEU A 104 5.72 4.51 -11.47
CA LEU A 104 7.03 4.99 -11.88
C LEU A 104 7.39 4.53 -13.31
N ARG A 105 7.01 3.30 -13.70
CA ARG A 105 7.15 2.83 -15.09
C ARG A 105 6.34 3.69 -16.06
N SER A 106 5.08 3.97 -15.73
CA SER A 106 4.26 4.88 -16.54
C SER A 106 4.94 6.25 -16.66
N GLN A 107 5.41 6.82 -15.55
CA GLN A 107 6.05 8.13 -15.57
C GLN A 107 7.34 8.14 -16.39
N LEU A 108 8.16 7.09 -16.32
CA LEU A 108 9.39 6.99 -17.13
C LEU A 108 9.11 6.89 -18.64
N LEU A 109 8.01 6.25 -19.05
CA LEU A 109 7.63 6.14 -20.46
C LEU A 109 7.16 7.48 -21.04
N HIS A 110 6.51 8.32 -20.23
CA HIS A 110 5.76 9.47 -20.73
C HIS A 110 6.34 10.84 -20.33
N SER A 111 7.05 10.93 -19.21
CA SER A 111 7.63 12.19 -18.72
C SER A 111 9.02 12.42 -19.30
N GLN A 112 9.12 12.63 -20.62
CA GLN A 112 10.41 12.73 -21.33
C GLN A 112 11.28 13.93 -20.91
N HIS A 113 10.77 14.89 -20.12
CA HIS A 113 11.47 16.17 -19.88
C HIS A 113 11.52 16.68 -18.44
N ASN A 114 10.91 16.01 -17.46
CA ASN A 114 10.94 16.48 -16.07
C ASN A 114 11.62 15.48 -15.11
N HIS A 115 12.95 15.37 -15.23
CA HIS A 115 13.74 14.47 -14.41
C HIS A 115 13.65 14.76 -12.91
N ASN A 116 13.54 16.03 -12.51
CA ASN A 116 13.43 16.41 -11.10
C ASN A 116 12.12 15.91 -10.49
N TYR A 117 11.01 16.04 -11.22
CA TYR A 117 9.74 15.48 -10.78
C TYR A 117 9.80 13.95 -10.64
N ILE A 118 10.37 13.24 -11.62
CA ILE A 118 10.53 11.78 -11.53
C ILE A 118 11.42 11.39 -10.33
N LEU A 119 12.48 12.17 -10.08
CA LEU A 119 13.36 11.98 -8.92
C LEU A 119 12.59 12.10 -7.60
N GLU A 120 11.75 13.13 -7.46
CA GLU A 120 10.90 13.32 -6.29
C GLU A 120 9.94 12.15 -6.09
N LEU A 121 9.34 11.63 -7.17
CA LEU A 121 8.49 10.44 -7.11
C LEU A 121 9.24 9.20 -6.62
N PHE A 122 10.48 8.99 -7.07
CA PHE A 122 11.31 7.88 -6.57
C PHE A 122 11.63 8.04 -5.09
N GLU A 123 11.91 9.26 -4.62
CA GLU A 123 12.16 9.51 -3.20
C GLU A 123 10.92 9.28 -2.35
N GLU A 124 9.75 9.70 -2.82
CA GLU A 124 8.48 9.41 -2.15
C GLU A 124 8.20 7.90 -2.09
N ALA A 125 8.35 7.19 -3.22
CA ALA A 125 8.18 5.74 -3.27
C ALA A 125 9.17 5.02 -2.34
N ARG A 126 10.43 5.46 -2.31
CA ARG A 126 11.45 4.88 -1.42
C ARG A 126 11.09 5.07 0.04
N TYR A 127 10.59 6.24 0.43
CA TYR A 127 10.15 6.49 1.79
C TYR A 127 8.98 5.60 2.22
N LYS A 128 7.99 5.40 1.33
CA LYS A 128 6.79 4.61 1.65
C LYS A 128 7.00 3.10 1.54
N VAL A 129 7.62 2.63 0.46
CA VAL A 129 7.69 1.20 0.12
C VAL A 129 9.12 0.68 -0.10
N GLY A 130 10.14 1.52 0.03
CA GLY A 130 11.54 1.13 -0.15
C GLY A 130 12.00 0.03 0.81
N MET A 131 11.46 -0.02 2.03
CA MET A 131 11.81 -1.08 3.00
C MET A 131 11.00 -2.38 2.82
N SER A 132 10.12 -2.47 1.83
CA SER A 132 9.38 -3.70 1.54
C SER A 132 10.32 -4.85 1.18
N TYR A 133 9.98 -6.08 1.58
CA TYR A 133 10.71 -7.28 1.20
C TYR A 133 10.80 -7.45 -0.34
N TYR A 134 9.81 -6.93 -1.07
CA TYR A 134 9.71 -7.01 -2.53
C TYR A 134 10.18 -5.73 -3.26
N SER A 135 10.82 -4.77 -2.58
CA SER A 135 11.21 -3.50 -3.19
C SER A 135 12.46 -3.56 -4.08
N SER A 136 13.04 -4.74 -4.32
CA SER A 136 14.24 -4.88 -5.16
C SER A 136 14.05 -4.31 -6.56
N GLU A 137 12.87 -4.50 -7.15
CA GLU A 137 12.54 -3.98 -8.47
C GLU A 137 12.41 -2.45 -8.48
N LEU A 138 11.79 -1.85 -7.46
CA LEU A 138 11.72 -0.41 -7.28
C LEU A 138 13.13 0.21 -7.26
N HIS A 139 14.03 -0.36 -6.47
CA HIS A 139 15.40 0.15 -6.36
C HIS A 139 16.20 -0.03 -7.65
N GLN A 140 16.02 -1.13 -8.37
CA GLN A 140 16.65 -1.31 -9.68
C GLN A 140 16.15 -0.29 -10.70
N LEU A 141 14.84 -0.04 -10.71
CA LEU A 141 14.24 0.99 -11.56
C LEU A 141 14.83 2.36 -11.22
N TYR A 142 15.00 2.66 -9.93
CA TYR A 142 15.57 3.92 -9.47
C TYR A 142 17.05 4.08 -9.87
N ILE A 143 17.87 3.05 -9.62
CA ILE A 143 19.29 3.06 -10.00
C ILE A 143 19.45 3.23 -11.51
N THR A 144 18.65 2.50 -12.31
CA THR A 144 18.66 2.59 -13.78
C THR A 144 18.33 4.01 -14.24
N PHE A 145 17.29 4.62 -13.68
CA PHE A 145 16.93 6.01 -13.95
C PHE A 145 18.09 6.96 -13.65
N LEU A 146 18.70 6.87 -12.46
CA LEU A 146 19.82 7.74 -12.08
C LEU A 146 21.02 7.59 -13.03
N GLN A 147 21.34 6.36 -13.43
CA GLN A 147 22.45 6.07 -14.35
C GLN A 147 22.20 6.61 -15.76
N GLN A 148 20.97 6.50 -16.26
CA GLN A 148 20.61 6.98 -17.60
C GLN A 148 20.51 8.50 -17.67
N THR A 149 20.02 9.15 -16.60
CA THR A 149 19.78 10.59 -16.59
C THR A 149 21.03 11.40 -16.21
N TYR A 150 21.92 10.86 -15.37
CA TYR A 150 23.00 11.63 -14.75
C TYR A 150 24.39 10.97 -14.87
N SER A 151 24.65 10.26 -15.97
CA SER A 151 25.86 9.44 -16.19
C SER A 151 27.19 10.15 -15.92
N ASP A 152 27.25 11.48 -16.08
CA ASP A 152 28.50 12.26 -16.04
C ASP A 152 28.64 13.16 -14.80
N ALA A 153 27.68 13.15 -13.88
CA ALA A 153 27.67 14.02 -12.70
C ALA A 153 28.15 13.26 -11.45
N GLY A 154 29.34 13.61 -10.93
CA GLY A 154 29.99 12.93 -9.80
C GLY A 154 29.15 12.83 -8.51
N GLU A 155 28.22 13.77 -8.27
CA GLU A 155 27.29 13.71 -7.14
C GLU A 155 26.32 12.52 -7.23
N PHE A 156 25.91 12.13 -8.43
CA PHE A 156 24.96 11.03 -8.64
C PHE A 156 25.60 9.66 -8.52
N VAL A 157 26.90 9.54 -8.81
CA VAL A 157 27.68 8.33 -8.50
C VAL A 157 27.62 8.04 -7.00
N THR A 158 27.82 9.07 -6.18
CA THR A 158 27.73 8.95 -4.70
C THR A 158 26.33 8.55 -4.26
N LYS A 159 25.29 9.11 -4.89
CA LYS A 159 23.89 8.75 -4.60
C LYS A 159 23.59 7.29 -4.94
N VAL A 160 24.02 6.80 -6.10
CA VAL A 160 23.84 5.41 -6.53
C VAL A 160 24.58 4.44 -5.59
N GLN A 161 25.80 4.79 -5.17
CA GLN A 161 26.55 4.00 -4.20
C GLN A 161 25.85 3.95 -2.84
N SER A 162 25.39 5.10 -2.33
CA SER A 162 24.64 5.19 -1.08
C SER A 162 23.35 4.36 -1.14
N LEU A 163 22.61 4.44 -2.25
CA LEU A 163 21.39 3.66 -2.44
C LEU A 163 21.67 2.15 -2.46
N ASN A 164 22.70 1.71 -3.19
CA ASN A 164 23.11 0.31 -3.19
C ASN A 164 23.51 -0.17 -1.78
N ALA A 165 24.21 0.66 -1.01
CA ALA A 165 24.59 0.34 0.37
C ALA A 165 23.35 0.17 1.27
N GLN A 166 22.39 1.09 1.17
CA GLN A 166 21.11 1.01 1.90
C GLN A 166 20.32 -0.26 1.53
N CYS A 167 20.22 -0.57 0.23
CA CYS A 167 19.55 -1.78 -0.25
C CYS A 167 20.27 -3.06 0.20
N ALA A 168 21.60 -3.03 0.33
CA ALA A 168 22.38 -4.14 0.86
C ALA A 168 22.23 -4.32 2.38
N MET A 169 21.69 -3.32 3.10
CA MET A 169 21.40 -3.44 4.53
C MET A 169 19.95 -3.83 4.81
N ALA A 170 19.05 -3.68 3.83
CA ALA A 170 17.64 -3.99 3.97
C ALA A 170 17.34 -5.46 3.61
N PRO A 171 16.33 -6.08 4.25
CA PRO A 171 15.91 -7.43 3.93
C PRO A 171 15.07 -7.44 2.65
N HIS A 172 15.67 -7.86 1.53
CA HIS A 172 15.01 -7.98 0.23
C HIS A 172 15.07 -9.40 -0.30
N TYR A 173 14.00 -9.81 -1.00
CA TYR A 173 13.92 -11.09 -1.71
C TYR A 173 15.10 -11.30 -2.65
N ASN A 174 15.41 -10.30 -3.48
CA ASN A 174 16.49 -10.36 -4.46
C ASN A 174 17.71 -9.49 -4.08
N HIS A 175 18.17 -9.64 -2.84
CA HIS A 175 19.29 -8.85 -2.31
C HIS A 175 20.63 -9.08 -3.01
N ALA A 176 20.82 -10.24 -3.67
CA ALA A 176 22.07 -10.61 -4.33
C ALA A 176 22.50 -9.59 -5.39
N ILE A 177 21.54 -8.97 -6.09
CA ILE A 177 21.81 -7.97 -7.13
C ILE A 177 22.49 -6.71 -6.55
N PHE A 178 22.06 -6.26 -5.36
CA PHE A 178 22.68 -5.11 -4.72
C PHE A 178 24.09 -5.43 -4.21
N GLN A 179 24.31 -6.66 -3.74
CA GLN A 179 25.65 -7.12 -3.35
C GLN A 179 26.60 -7.20 -4.55
N SER A 180 26.15 -7.72 -5.70
CA SER A 180 26.98 -7.74 -6.91
C SER A 180 27.31 -6.33 -7.40
N ASN A 181 26.32 -5.42 -7.34
CA ASN A 181 26.53 -4.02 -7.72
C ASN A 181 27.53 -3.33 -6.79
N LEU A 182 27.47 -3.55 -5.48
CA LEU A 182 28.47 -3.00 -4.57
C LEU A 182 29.88 -3.54 -4.88
N ARG A 183 30.01 -4.84 -5.09
CA ARG A 183 31.30 -5.47 -5.39
C ARG A 183 31.94 -4.98 -6.68
N SER A 184 31.15 -4.69 -7.72
CA SER A 184 31.69 -4.17 -8.98
C SER A 184 32.26 -2.76 -8.85
N HIS A 185 31.84 -1.99 -7.85
CA HIS A 185 32.34 -0.62 -7.60
C HIS A 185 33.57 -0.58 -6.67
N PHE A 186 33.86 -1.66 -5.94
CA PHE A 186 35.04 -1.79 -5.06
C PHE A 186 35.95 -2.93 -5.55
N PRO A 187 36.77 -2.72 -6.58
CA PRO A 187 37.72 -3.74 -7.04
C PRO A 187 38.70 -4.11 -5.92
N SER A 188 39.02 -5.39 -5.80
CA SER A 188 39.84 -6.01 -4.74
C SER A 188 41.32 -5.55 -4.69
N LYS A 189 41.68 -4.48 -5.40
CA LYS A 189 43.03 -3.93 -5.50
C LYS A 189 43.01 -2.42 -5.28
N GLY A 190 43.00 -1.98 -4.03
CA GLY A 190 43.32 -0.60 -3.72
C GLY A 190 43.54 -0.31 -2.25
N SER A 191 43.75 0.97 -1.98
CA SER A 191 44.49 1.52 -0.82
C SER A 191 43.92 1.15 0.56
N THR A 192 44.66 1.45 1.64
CA THR A 192 44.28 1.19 3.05
C THR A 192 42.91 1.78 3.45
N LYS A 193 42.43 2.84 2.77
CA LYS A 193 41.06 3.37 2.94
C LYS A 193 39.98 2.46 2.36
N GLU A 194 40.26 1.76 1.26
CA GLU A 194 39.36 0.78 0.65
C GLU A 194 39.28 -0.50 1.46
N LEU A 195 40.33 -0.87 2.18
CA LEU A 195 40.32 -1.99 3.13
C LEU A 195 39.38 -1.75 4.33
N LEU A 196 39.29 -0.51 4.85
CA LEU A 196 38.34 -0.14 5.90
C LEU A 196 36.88 -0.15 5.39
N LEU A 197 36.65 0.32 4.16
CA LEU A 197 35.34 0.21 3.50
C LEU A 197 34.95 -1.26 3.26
N ASN A 198 35.92 -2.12 2.96
CA ASN A 198 35.70 -3.55 2.78
C ASN A 198 35.34 -4.28 4.09
N HIS A 199 35.86 -3.88 5.25
CA HIS A 199 35.43 -4.48 6.53
C HIS A 199 33.96 -4.19 6.83
N ASN A 200 33.52 -2.94 6.66
CA ASN A 200 32.11 -2.57 6.78
C ASN A 200 31.22 -3.33 5.77
N HIS A 201 31.76 -3.69 4.60
CA HIS A 201 31.05 -4.46 3.59
C HIS A 201 30.77 -5.92 4.02
N TYR A 202 31.74 -6.61 4.64
CA TYR A 202 31.54 -7.97 5.13
C TYR A 202 30.52 -8.04 6.28
N ASP A 203 30.54 -7.05 7.17
CA ASP A 203 29.55 -6.92 8.23
C ASP A 203 28.16 -6.65 7.66
N THR A 204 28.07 -5.82 6.62
CA THR A 204 26.82 -5.56 5.89
C THR A 204 26.23 -6.83 5.28
N ILE A 205 27.04 -7.65 4.59
CA ILE A 205 26.58 -8.92 3.99
C ILE A 205 26.10 -9.90 5.06
N SER A 206 26.83 -10.03 6.16
CA SER A 206 26.49 -10.93 7.26
C SER A 206 25.19 -10.50 7.93
N ASN A 207 25.04 -9.20 8.21
CA ASN A 207 23.82 -8.63 8.76
C ASN A 207 22.63 -8.83 7.82
N GLN A 208 22.78 -8.61 6.52
CA GLN A 208 21.69 -8.80 5.57
C GLN A 208 21.21 -10.25 5.52
N LYS A 209 22.12 -11.22 5.52
CA LYS A 209 21.75 -12.65 5.57
C LYS A 209 20.97 -12.97 6.83
N LEU A 210 21.37 -12.42 7.97
CA LEU A 210 20.65 -12.57 9.23
C LEU A 210 19.24 -11.97 9.13
N LEU A 211 19.10 -10.72 8.67
CA LEU A 211 17.79 -10.06 8.53
C LEU A 211 16.87 -10.81 7.56
N ASN A 212 17.40 -11.28 6.43
CA ASN A 212 16.63 -12.11 5.49
C ASN A 212 16.23 -13.45 6.11
N SER A 213 17.08 -14.08 6.93
CA SER A 213 16.73 -15.33 7.61
C SER A 213 15.58 -15.17 8.62
N LEU A 214 15.39 -13.96 9.18
CA LEU A 214 14.28 -13.63 10.08
C LEU A 214 12.96 -13.45 9.32
N ILE A 215 13.01 -12.85 8.12
CA ILE A 215 11.81 -12.48 7.35
C ILE A 215 11.35 -13.58 6.39
N PHE A 216 12.30 -14.23 5.71
CA PHE A 216 12.02 -15.18 4.64
C PHE A 216 11.05 -16.31 5.03
N PRO A 217 11.12 -16.92 6.23
CA PRO A 217 10.16 -17.95 6.62
C PRO A 217 8.70 -17.46 6.58
N PHE A 218 8.45 -16.22 7.05
CA PHE A 218 7.12 -15.64 7.02
C PHE A 218 6.66 -15.37 5.59
N GLU A 219 7.51 -14.77 4.76
CA GLU A 219 7.18 -14.45 3.36
C GLU A 219 6.88 -15.71 2.55
N ARG A 220 7.70 -16.75 2.70
CA ARG A 220 7.48 -18.05 2.07
C ARG A 220 6.14 -18.66 2.48
N ASP A 221 5.84 -18.64 3.78
CA ASP A 221 4.63 -19.27 4.29
C ASP A 221 3.38 -18.47 3.89
N LEU A 222 3.47 -17.14 3.82
CA LEU A 222 2.39 -16.24 3.38
C LEU A 222 1.93 -16.48 1.94
N VAL A 223 2.84 -16.87 1.03
CA VAL A 223 2.50 -17.23 -0.35
C VAL A 223 1.47 -18.36 -0.41
N ASN A 224 1.47 -19.26 0.58
CA ASN A 224 0.53 -20.38 0.63
C ASN A 224 -0.88 -20.00 1.12
N PHE A 225 -1.08 -18.77 1.59
CA PHE A 225 -2.35 -18.30 2.17
C PHE A 225 -3.10 -17.30 1.27
N THR A 226 -2.77 -17.22 -0.03
CA THR A 226 -3.50 -16.37 -0.98
C THR A 226 -4.91 -16.92 -1.22
N GLY A 227 -5.91 -16.31 -0.58
CA GLY A 227 -7.32 -16.57 -0.83
C GLY A 227 -8.07 -17.13 0.38
N SER A 228 -9.04 -16.34 0.86
CA SER A 228 -9.92 -16.56 2.02
C SER A 228 -9.28 -16.36 3.40
N SER A 229 -10.09 -15.82 4.32
CA SER A 229 -9.80 -15.50 5.72
C SER A 229 -9.52 -16.76 6.55
N ASN A 230 -8.40 -17.42 6.28
CA ASN A 230 -7.91 -18.51 7.09
C ASN A 230 -7.32 -17.94 8.38
N ASN A 231 -7.86 -18.36 9.53
CA ASN A 231 -7.32 -18.01 10.85
C ASN A 231 -5.82 -18.31 10.98
N GLN A 232 -5.29 -19.29 10.24
CA GLN A 232 -3.87 -19.59 10.18
C GLN A 232 -3.07 -18.46 9.53
N GLY A 233 -3.56 -17.90 8.42
CA GLY A 233 -2.92 -16.77 7.74
C GLY A 233 -2.90 -15.52 8.64
N LEU A 234 -4.01 -15.25 9.35
CA LEU A 234 -4.08 -14.18 10.34
C LEU A 234 -3.08 -14.40 11.49
N ALA A 235 -2.98 -15.62 12.02
CA ALA A 235 -2.01 -15.95 13.07
C ALA A 235 -0.56 -15.80 12.59
N LEU A 236 -0.26 -16.17 11.33
CA LEU A 236 1.04 -15.98 10.72
C LEU A 236 1.39 -14.49 10.59
N TRP A 237 0.45 -13.66 10.14
CA TRP A 237 0.62 -12.20 10.08
C TRP A 237 0.92 -11.59 11.45
N LEU A 238 0.16 -11.96 12.48
CA LEU A 238 0.38 -11.45 13.83
C LEU A 238 1.77 -11.81 14.36
N ARG A 239 2.22 -13.06 14.13
CA ARG A 239 3.58 -13.49 14.50
C ARG A 239 4.66 -12.74 13.73
N TYR A 240 4.44 -12.50 12.43
CA TYR A 240 5.36 -11.74 11.60
C TYR A 240 5.48 -10.30 12.12
N LEU A 241 4.34 -9.61 12.32
CA LEU A 241 4.30 -8.24 12.83
C LEU A 241 4.97 -8.13 14.20
N GLU A 242 4.70 -9.07 15.11
CA GLU A 242 5.32 -9.09 16.43
C GLU A 242 6.84 -9.26 16.35
N SER A 243 7.32 -10.23 15.56
CA SER A 243 8.75 -10.41 15.33
C SER A 243 9.38 -9.15 14.72
N SER A 244 8.69 -8.50 13.80
CA SER A 244 9.20 -7.31 13.11
C SER A 244 9.22 -6.07 14.00
N LYS A 245 8.21 -5.86 14.85
CA LYS A 245 8.18 -4.77 15.85
C LYS A 245 9.40 -4.81 16.77
N ASN A 246 9.83 -6.02 17.16
CA ASN A 246 10.95 -6.22 18.07
C ASN A 246 12.33 -6.12 17.39
N THR A 247 12.38 -6.26 16.06
CA THR A 247 13.64 -6.34 15.30
C THR A 247 13.92 -5.08 14.49
N PHE A 248 12.87 -4.44 13.94
CA PHE A 248 12.99 -3.37 12.96
C PHE A 248 12.33 -2.07 13.44
N GLY A 249 12.79 -0.96 12.88
CA GLY A 249 12.21 0.36 13.14
C GLY A 249 10.89 0.62 12.40
N PRO A 250 10.21 1.74 12.72
CA PRO A 250 8.92 2.10 12.14
C PRO A 250 8.89 2.14 10.60
N VAL A 251 10.00 2.51 9.97
CA VAL A 251 10.13 2.60 8.50
C VAL A 251 9.89 1.24 7.83
N PHE A 252 10.21 0.13 8.48
CA PHE A 252 9.94 -1.22 7.98
C PHE A 252 8.57 -1.74 8.44
N VAL A 253 8.23 -1.51 9.71
CA VAL A 253 7.05 -2.12 10.35
C VAL A 253 5.75 -1.50 9.84
N ILE A 254 5.72 -0.20 9.57
CA ILE A 254 4.53 0.50 9.07
C ILE A 254 4.07 -0.05 7.71
N PRO A 255 4.94 -0.13 6.67
CA PRO A 255 4.55 -0.73 5.39
C PRO A 255 4.11 -2.19 5.54
N LEU A 256 4.73 -2.94 6.46
CA LEU A 256 4.35 -4.32 6.74
C LEU A 256 2.92 -4.42 7.30
N PHE A 257 2.53 -3.52 8.21
CA PHE A 257 1.16 -3.42 8.70
C PHE A 257 0.16 -3.07 7.59
N GLU A 258 0.50 -2.12 6.72
CA GLU A 258 -0.38 -1.74 5.59
C GLU A 258 -0.62 -2.94 4.66
N ARG A 259 0.42 -3.73 4.39
CA ARG A 259 0.29 -4.99 3.63
C ARG A 259 -0.58 -6.01 4.37
N ALA A 260 -0.39 -6.16 5.68
CA ALA A 260 -1.21 -7.06 6.49
C ALA A 260 -2.69 -6.65 6.52
N LEU A 261 -3.00 -5.35 6.60
CA LEU A 261 -4.37 -4.84 6.53
C LEU A 261 -5.05 -5.27 5.23
N ILE A 262 -4.35 -5.10 4.10
CA ILE A 262 -4.85 -5.47 2.77
C ILE A 262 -5.09 -6.98 2.70
N SER A 263 -4.08 -7.79 3.07
CA SER A 263 -4.13 -9.25 2.97
C SER A 263 -5.15 -9.89 3.91
N THR A 264 -5.52 -9.23 5.00
CA THR A 264 -6.47 -9.75 6.00
C THR A 264 -7.84 -9.09 5.94
N GLU A 265 -8.13 -8.34 4.88
CA GLU A 265 -9.38 -7.60 4.69
C GLU A 265 -9.74 -6.72 5.91
N TYR A 266 -8.74 -6.02 6.46
CA TYR A 266 -8.88 -5.17 7.65
C TYR A 266 -9.41 -5.95 8.86
N SER A 267 -8.89 -7.15 9.10
CA SER A 267 -9.18 -7.93 10.30
C SER A 267 -9.04 -7.06 11.55
N LEU A 268 -10.04 -7.11 12.44
CA LEU A 268 -10.07 -6.38 13.71
C LEU A 268 -8.74 -6.49 14.46
N LYS A 269 -8.17 -7.70 14.56
CA LYS A 269 -6.90 -7.93 15.27
C LYS A 269 -5.73 -7.17 14.65
N ILE A 270 -5.63 -7.11 13.33
CA ILE A 270 -4.55 -6.38 12.65
C ILE A 270 -4.75 -4.87 12.80
N VAL A 271 -6.00 -4.39 12.71
CA VAL A 271 -6.33 -2.98 12.92
C VAL A 271 -5.97 -2.56 14.34
N ASP A 272 -6.38 -3.33 15.34
CA ASP A 272 -6.10 -3.05 16.76
C ASP A 272 -4.60 -2.98 17.05
N GLU A 273 -3.84 -4.00 16.62
CA GLU A 273 -2.37 -4.02 16.76
C GLU A 273 -1.70 -2.83 16.07
N TYR A 274 -2.20 -2.44 14.90
CA TYR A 274 -1.61 -1.32 14.16
C TYR A 274 -1.93 0.03 14.79
N VAL A 275 -3.15 0.20 15.29
CA VAL A 275 -3.56 1.39 16.07
C VAL A 275 -2.72 1.49 17.33
N GLU A 276 -2.57 0.40 18.08
CA GLU A 276 -1.72 0.37 19.29
C GLU A 276 -0.26 0.72 18.97
N TYR A 277 0.30 0.13 17.92
CA TYR A 277 1.66 0.42 17.47
C TYR A 277 1.83 1.90 17.06
N THR A 278 0.87 2.47 16.34
CA THR A 278 0.96 3.89 15.95
C THR A 278 0.74 4.85 17.11
N VAL A 279 -0.09 4.50 18.09
CA VAL A 279 -0.26 5.26 19.33
C VAL A 279 1.01 5.23 20.18
N SER A 280 1.69 4.09 20.31
CA SER A 280 2.95 3.99 21.07
C SER A 280 4.07 4.83 20.44
N LEU A 281 4.03 5.02 19.12
CA LEU A 281 4.90 5.93 18.37
C LEU A 281 4.45 7.40 18.38
N LYS A 282 3.35 7.74 19.07
CA LYS A 282 2.71 9.07 19.10
C LYS A 282 2.21 9.56 17.72
N LEU A 283 1.91 8.65 16.81
CA LEU A 283 1.39 8.95 15.46
C LEU A 283 -0.15 8.94 15.45
N LEU A 284 -0.79 9.77 16.29
CA LEU A 284 -2.24 9.72 16.52
C LEU A 284 -3.10 9.96 15.27
N GLN A 285 -2.65 10.85 14.36
CA GLN A 285 -3.37 11.06 13.10
C GLN A 285 -3.38 9.83 12.21
N ARG A 286 -2.31 9.02 12.26
CA ARG A 286 -2.24 7.76 11.53
C ARG A 286 -3.19 6.73 12.13
N ALA A 287 -3.22 6.60 13.46
CA ALA A 287 -4.18 5.75 14.16
C ALA A 287 -5.64 6.07 13.76
N ARG A 288 -6.00 7.36 13.73
CA ARG A 288 -7.33 7.81 13.25
C ARG A 288 -7.58 7.43 11.80
N SER A 289 -6.60 7.64 10.93
CA SER A 289 -6.71 7.30 9.51
C SER A 289 -6.93 5.80 9.31
N ILE A 290 -6.19 4.95 10.03
CA ILE A 290 -6.35 3.48 10.01
C ILE A 290 -7.78 3.10 10.41
N LEU A 291 -8.30 3.64 11.52
CA LEU A 291 -9.66 3.35 12.00
C LEU A 291 -10.74 3.78 11.03
N LYS A 292 -10.62 4.98 10.45
CA LYS A 292 -11.56 5.46 9.42
C LYS A 292 -11.54 4.58 8.18
N ARG A 293 -10.34 4.18 7.71
CA ARG A 293 -10.22 3.22 6.61
C ARG A 293 -10.86 1.88 6.97
N ALA A 294 -10.64 1.37 8.19
CA ALA A 294 -11.25 0.12 8.65
C ALA A 294 -12.80 0.19 8.68
N LEU A 295 -13.38 1.30 9.14
CA LEU A 295 -14.83 1.52 9.11
C LEU A 295 -15.43 1.42 7.70
N HIS A 296 -14.75 2.00 6.70
CA HIS A 296 -15.21 1.93 5.32
C HIS A 296 -15.07 0.55 4.67
N ARG A 297 -14.25 -0.35 5.23
CA ARG A 297 -13.84 -1.60 4.58
C ARG A 297 -14.34 -2.87 5.27
N THR A 298 -14.72 -2.78 6.55
CA THR A 298 -15.15 -3.93 7.34
C THR A 298 -16.66 -4.06 7.42
N ARG A 299 -17.12 -5.24 7.84
CA ARG A 299 -18.54 -5.51 8.09
C ARG A 299 -19.04 -4.66 9.27
N VAL A 300 -20.33 -4.30 9.21
CA VAL A 300 -21.02 -3.49 10.23
C VAL A 300 -20.85 -4.04 11.66
N SER A 301 -20.71 -5.36 11.82
CA SER A 301 -20.49 -6.01 13.12
C SER A 301 -19.25 -5.53 13.88
N CYS A 302 -18.22 -5.02 13.18
CA CYS A 302 -16.99 -4.52 13.79
C CYS A 302 -16.98 -3.00 13.95
N HIS A 303 -17.94 -2.27 13.36
CA HIS A 303 -17.93 -0.80 13.31
C HIS A 303 -17.96 -0.17 14.70
N ALA A 304 -18.77 -0.72 15.60
CA ALA A 304 -18.86 -0.20 16.97
C ALA A 304 -17.49 -0.22 17.68
N GLN A 305 -16.66 -1.26 17.48
CA GLN A 305 -15.34 -1.36 18.10
C GLN A 305 -14.38 -0.30 17.57
N PHE A 306 -14.34 -0.09 16.25
CA PHE A 306 -13.48 0.95 15.66
C PHE A 306 -13.93 2.36 16.05
N LEU A 307 -15.25 2.61 16.10
CA LEU A 307 -15.79 3.88 16.57
C LEU A 307 -15.41 4.16 18.02
N LEU A 308 -15.48 3.16 18.90
CA LEU A 308 -15.06 3.32 20.30
C LEU A 308 -13.56 3.62 20.45
N GLN A 309 -12.71 3.07 19.58
CA GLN A 309 -11.30 3.46 19.56
C GLN A 309 -11.10 4.90 19.07
N LEU A 310 -11.87 5.34 18.07
CA LEU A 310 -11.87 6.75 17.66
C LEU A 310 -12.32 7.66 18.81
N VAL A 311 -13.37 7.30 19.56
CA VAL A 311 -13.80 8.03 20.76
C VAL A 311 -12.64 8.20 21.74
N LYS A 312 -11.89 7.13 22.05
CA LYS A 312 -10.73 7.21 22.94
C LYS A 312 -9.68 8.19 22.44
N LEU A 313 -9.37 8.18 21.14
CA LEU A 313 -8.39 9.10 20.54
C LEU A 313 -8.89 10.55 20.54
N GLU A 314 -10.17 10.80 20.26
CA GLU A 314 -10.73 12.15 20.27
C GLU A 314 -10.84 12.71 21.70
N VAL A 315 -11.19 11.88 22.70
CA VAL A 315 -11.19 12.27 24.11
C VAL A 315 -9.78 12.62 24.58
N PHE A 316 -8.77 11.82 24.18
CA PHE A 316 -7.37 12.09 24.50
C PHE A 316 -6.89 13.46 23.96
N ASP A 317 -7.33 13.85 22.76
CA ASP A 317 -7.04 15.17 22.16
C ASP A 317 -8.07 16.26 22.56
N GLU A 318 -8.89 16.00 23.59
CA GLU A 318 -9.95 16.89 24.10
C GLU A 318 -10.99 17.34 23.06
N ASN A 319 -11.16 16.57 21.98
CA ASN A 319 -12.13 16.82 20.92
C ASN A 319 -13.48 16.17 21.23
N TYR A 320 -14.11 16.62 22.32
CA TYR A 320 -15.31 15.99 22.87
C TYR A 320 -16.51 16.01 21.91
N LEU A 321 -16.63 17.01 21.05
CA LEU A 321 -17.69 17.05 20.03
C LEU A 321 -17.58 15.89 19.04
N LYS A 322 -16.38 15.64 18.48
CA LYS A 322 -16.18 14.49 17.60
C LYS A 322 -16.30 13.16 18.34
N ALA A 323 -15.80 13.09 19.58
CA ALA A 323 -15.96 11.92 20.42
C ALA A 323 -17.45 11.56 20.62
N ARG A 324 -18.28 12.55 20.95
CA ARG A 324 -19.74 12.40 21.07
C ARG A 324 -20.36 11.89 19.77
N ASP A 325 -19.99 12.49 18.63
CA ASP A 325 -20.55 12.10 17.33
C ASP A 325 -20.17 10.66 16.93
N TYR A 326 -18.94 10.22 17.23
CA TYR A 326 -18.52 8.82 17.01
C TYR A 326 -19.21 7.85 17.96
N LEU A 327 -19.44 8.24 19.22
CA LEU A 327 -20.13 7.41 20.20
C LEU A 327 -21.61 7.22 19.83
N ALA A 328 -22.29 8.28 19.38
CA ALA A 328 -23.65 8.21 18.88
C ALA A 328 -23.76 7.23 17.69
N GLN A 329 -22.79 7.27 16.76
CA GLN A 329 -22.68 6.29 15.68
C GLN A 329 -22.43 4.87 16.21
N ALA A 330 -21.60 4.70 17.25
CA ALA A 330 -21.34 3.38 17.82
C ALA A 330 -22.61 2.76 18.44
N ILE A 331 -23.42 3.58 19.11
CA ILE A 331 -24.72 3.18 19.66
C ILE A 331 -25.68 2.73 18.55
N SER A 332 -25.72 3.46 17.43
CA SER A 332 -26.60 3.08 16.31
C SER A 332 -26.17 1.79 15.62
N CYS A 333 -24.88 1.45 15.65
CA CYS A 333 -24.36 0.18 15.13
C CYS A 333 -24.59 -1.02 16.05
N ASN A 334 -24.83 -0.83 17.36
CA ASN A 334 -24.90 -1.93 18.33
C ASN A 334 -26.10 -1.79 19.29
N THR A 335 -27.20 -2.45 18.94
CA THR A 335 -28.45 -2.39 19.72
C THR A 335 -28.37 -3.09 21.08
N SER A 336 -27.43 -4.02 21.28
CA SER A 336 -27.35 -4.84 22.51
C SER A 336 -26.43 -4.25 23.60
N ALA A 337 -25.40 -3.49 23.23
CA ALA A 337 -24.46 -2.86 24.18
C ALA A 337 -24.89 -1.46 24.68
N SER A 338 -26.18 -1.14 24.52
CA SER A 338 -26.72 0.22 24.59
C SER A 338 -26.44 0.93 25.92
N LYS A 339 -26.69 0.31 27.08
CA LYS A 339 -26.70 1.04 28.37
C LYS A 339 -25.34 1.67 28.73
N THR A 340 -24.25 0.91 28.70
CA THR A 340 -22.91 1.42 29.04
C THR A 340 -22.44 2.50 28.08
N LEU A 341 -22.81 2.39 26.80
CA LEU A 341 -22.48 3.41 25.81
C LEU A 341 -23.28 4.70 26.02
N HIS A 342 -24.54 4.61 26.46
CA HIS A 342 -25.34 5.78 26.83
C HIS A 342 -24.78 6.47 28.09
N GLU A 343 -24.35 5.70 29.09
CA GLU A 343 -23.70 6.26 30.28
C GLU A 343 -22.40 7.01 29.90
N LEU A 344 -21.59 6.45 28.99
CA LEU A 344 -20.40 7.11 28.47
C LEU A 344 -20.74 8.40 27.71
N LEU A 345 -21.87 8.42 27.00
CA LEU A 345 -22.33 9.59 26.25
C LEU A 345 -22.70 10.73 27.18
N LEU A 346 -23.48 10.44 28.22
CA LEU A 346 -23.86 11.42 29.25
C LEU A 346 -22.60 11.99 29.94
N ALA A 347 -21.65 11.12 30.29
CA ALA A 347 -20.39 11.57 30.89
C ALA A 347 -19.58 12.49 29.95
N LEU A 348 -19.59 12.24 28.64
CA LEU A 348 -18.95 13.14 27.67
C LEU A 348 -19.67 14.48 27.52
N GLU A 349 -21.00 14.49 27.61
CA GLU A 349 -21.79 15.73 27.56
C GLU A 349 -21.53 16.60 28.79
N GLU A 350 -21.43 16.00 29.98
CA GLU A 350 -21.06 16.70 31.21
C GLU A 350 -19.67 17.33 31.10
N LEU A 351 -18.68 16.57 30.61
CA LEU A 351 -17.31 17.09 30.38
C LEU A 351 -17.28 18.26 29.39
N TYR A 352 -18.15 18.24 28.38
CA TYR A 352 -18.28 19.33 27.43
C TYR A 352 -18.94 20.56 28.06
N SER A 353 -19.96 20.40 28.91
CA SER A 353 -20.65 21.52 29.58
C SER A 353 -19.83 22.22 30.66
N CYS A 354 -18.76 21.59 31.17
CA CYS A 354 -17.87 22.19 32.18
C CYS A 354 -16.75 23.07 31.58
N LYS A 355 -16.59 23.10 30.25
CA LYS A 355 -15.66 24.00 29.54
C LYS A 355 -16.42 25.17 28.94
#